data_AF-A0A843XEF5-F1
#
_entry.id   AF-A0A843XEF5-F1
#
_cell.length_a   1.000
_cell.length_b   1.000
_cell.length_c   1.000
_cell.angle_alpha   90.00
_cell.angle_beta   90.00
_cell.angle_gamma   90.00
#
_symmetry.space_group_name_H-M   'P 1'
#
loop_
_entity.id
_entity.type
_entity.pdbx_description
1 polymer ?
#
loop_
_entity_poly.entity_id
_entity_poly.type
_entity_poly.pdbx_seq_one_letter_code
_entity_poly.pdbx_strand_id
1 'polypeptide(L)'
;MQNSRFFSASAAAAYLYFDHGGGLSSPPSVTVIPVECPSPDVAVPIFVHSPGAAAVKIQAAYRGHLVRSLVRRVRDADAEAGRFELLIRTQEVVDAVRRDARERLRVAEGLMALLLRLDGVPGFYPAVRELRRATSRRIVALQELLDAIVVERIVELEGLPSTWEEVVWGVDGVGEREVPVDAEERVVRRGLRCLEKLLLG
;
A
#
# COMPACT_ATOMS: atom_id res chain seq x y z
N MET A 1 -43.28 45.73 -6.09
CA MET A 1 -44.03 44.53 -6.54
C MET A 1 -43.16 43.76 -7.51
N GLN A 2 -42.46 42.73 -7.05
CA GLN A 2 -41.70 41.80 -7.91
C GLN A 2 -42.27 40.40 -7.67
N ASN A 3 -42.93 39.85 -8.70
CA ASN A 3 -43.48 38.50 -8.71
C ASN A 3 -42.41 37.51 -9.19
N SER A 4 -41.92 36.65 -8.30
CA SER A 4 -41.12 35.48 -8.66
C SER A 4 -42.06 34.30 -8.96
N ARG A 5 -42.14 33.89 -10.22
CA ARG A 5 -42.85 32.68 -10.66
C ARG A 5 -42.01 31.45 -10.27
N PHE A 6 -42.56 30.59 -9.41
CA PHE A 6 -42.00 29.27 -9.12
C PHE A 6 -42.32 28.31 -10.27
N PHE A 7 -41.30 27.71 -10.86
CA PHE A 7 -41.44 26.61 -11.81
C PHE A 7 -41.80 25.34 -11.04
N SER A 8 -42.98 24.78 -11.32
CA SER A 8 -43.39 23.45 -10.88
C SER A 8 -42.86 22.42 -11.89
N ALA A 9 -41.98 21.53 -11.44
CA ALA A 9 -41.50 20.39 -12.23
C ALA A 9 -42.19 19.13 -11.71
N SER A 10 -43.21 18.64 -12.44
CA SER A 10 -43.79 17.32 -12.23
C SER A 10 -43.01 16.31 -13.07
N ALA A 11 -42.19 15.47 -12.43
CA ALA A 11 -41.45 14.41 -13.10
C ALA A 11 -42.31 13.14 -13.15
N ALA A 12 -43.05 12.94 -14.23
CA ALA A 12 -43.69 11.67 -14.53
C ALA A 12 -42.67 10.74 -15.21
N ALA A 13 -42.17 9.73 -14.49
CA ALA A 13 -41.30 8.70 -15.07
C ALA A 13 -42.19 7.60 -15.67
N ALA A 14 -42.34 7.60 -17.00
CA ALA A 14 -43.00 6.54 -17.74
C ALA A 14 -41.99 5.42 -18.06
N TYR A 15 -42.14 4.25 -17.44
CA TYR A 15 -41.40 3.05 -17.82
C TYR A 15 -42.22 2.30 -18.89
N LEU A 16 -41.66 2.17 -20.09
CA LEU A 16 -42.21 1.31 -21.15
C LEU A 16 -41.57 -0.08 -21.04
N TYR A 17 -42.37 -1.08 -20.67
CA TYR A 17 -42.00 -2.49 -20.80
C TYR A 17 -42.43 -2.99 -22.19
N PHE A 18 -41.49 -3.56 -22.95
CA PHE A 18 -41.80 -4.38 -24.11
C PHE A 18 -41.92 -5.83 -23.67
N ASP A 19 -43.11 -6.41 -23.85
CA ASP A 19 -43.39 -7.82 -23.59
C ASP A 19 -43.51 -8.57 -24.93
N HIS A 20 -42.79 -9.68 -25.05
CA HIS A 20 -42.82 -10.58 -26.20
C HIS A 20 -43.28 -11.96 -25.73
N GLY A 21 -44.55 -12.28 -25.95
CA GLY A 21 -45.02 -13.67 -25.87
C GLY A 21 -46.46 -13.78 -25.41
N GLY A 22 -47.34 -14.23 -26.32
CA GLY A 22 -48.77 -14.30 -26.11
C GLY A 22 -49.24 -15.17 -24.93
N GLY A 23 -50.28 -14.67 -24.25
CA GLY A 23 -51.11 -15.40 -23.32
C GLY A 23 -52.11 -14.46 -22.66
N LEU A 24 -53.40 -14.65 -22.93
CA LEU A 24 -54.49 -13.89 -22.31
C LEU A 24 -54.46 -14.10 -20.79
N SER A 25 -54.05 -13.08 -20.04
CA SER A 25 -54.18 -13.02 -18.58
C SER A 25 -54.76 -11.67 -18.18
N SER A 26 -55.85 -11.72 -17.40
CA SER A 26 -56.57 -10.57 -16.86
C SER A 26 -55.62 -9.55 -16.20
N PRO A 27 -55.87 -8.23 -16.31
CA PRO A 27 -55.05 -7.24 -15.61
C PRO A 27 -55.07 -7.52 -14.10
N PRO A 28 -53.93 -7.46 -13.39
CA PRO A 28 -53.92 -7.55 -11.94
C PRO A 28 -54.66 -6.33 -11.37
N SER A 29 -55.59 -6.57 -10.46
CA SER A 29 -56.28 -5.52 -9.70
C SER A 29 -55.25 -4.65 -8.98
N VAL A 30 -55.11 -3.41 -9.40
CA VAL A 30 -54.27 -2.41 -8.73
C VAL A 30 -54.97 -2.00 -7.45
N THR A 31 -54.54 -2.56 -6.32
CA THR A 31 -54.94 -2.08 -5.00
C THR A 31 -54.13 -0.83 -4.68
N VAL A 32 -54.74 0.34 -4.85
CA VAL A 32 -54.15 1.62 -4.43
C VAL A 32 -54.21 1.67 -2.90
N ILE A 33 -53.06 1.50 -2.24
CA ILE A 33 -52.94 1.71 -0.79
C ILE A 33 -52.88 3.22 -0.57
N PRO A 34 -53.83 3.84 0.16
CA PRO A 34 -53.74 5.25 0.51
C PRO A 34 -52.54 5.42 1.46
N VAL A 35 -51.44 5.98 0.94
CA VAL A 35 -50.38 6.49 1.80
C VAL A 35 -50.82 7.89 2.21
N GLU A 36 -51.35 8.03 3.43
CA GLU A 36 -51.48 9.33 4.07
C GLU A 36 -50.07 9.85 4.33
N CYS A 37 -49.60 10.72 3.43
CA CYS A 37 -48.43 11.54 3.70
C CYS A 37 -48.79 12.43 4.89
N PRO A 38 -48.09 12.33 6.04
CA PRO A 38 -48.31 13.25 7.14
C PRO A 38 -48.08 14.68 6.62
N SER A 39 -48.97 15.58 7.01
CA SER A 39 -48.89 17.02 6.71
C SER A 39 -47.45 17.52 6.87
N PRO A 40 -46.96 18.39 5.95
CA PRO A 40 -45.59 18.92 5.98
C PRO A 40 -45.25 19.79 7.21
N ASP A 41 -46.19 20.00 8.14
CA ASP A 41 -46.06 20.99 9.20
C ASP A 41 -45.39 20.49 10.50
N VAL A 42 -44.98 19.22 10.57
CA VAL A 42 -44.14 18.73 11.68
C VAL A 42 -42.76 18.40 11.14
N ALA A 43 -41.90 19.42 11.10
CA ALA A 43 -40.47 19.24 10.91
C ALA A 43 -39.92 18.43 12.10
N VAL A 44 -39.88 17.11 11.96
CA VAL A 44 -39.08 16.26 12.84
C VAL A 44 -37.62 16.66 12.59
N PRO A 45 -36.87 17.17 13.57
CA PRO A 45 -35.47 17.47 13.36
C PRO A 45 -34.73 16.15 13.14
N ILE A 46 -34.50 15.81 11.87
CA ILE A 46 -33.52 14.80 11.51
C ILE A 46 -32.18 15.41 11.91
N PHE A 47 -31.63 14.95 13.05
CA PHE A 47 -30.30 15.32 13.47
C PHE A 47 -29.31 14.67 12.49
N VAL A 48 -29.04 15.35 11.38
CA VAL A 48 -27.98 14.96 10.46
C VAL A 48 -26.68 15.21 11.19
N HIS A 49 -26.13 14.17 11.83
CA HIS A 49 -24.73 14.21 12.27
C HIS A 49 -23.90 14.63 11.05
N SER A 50 -23.26 15.80 11.11
CA SER A 50 -22.34 16.26 10.06
C SER A 50 -21.37 15.12 9.77
N PRO A 51 -21.44 14.48 8.59
CA PRO A 51 -20.68 13.25 8.32
C PRO A 51 -19.16 13.52 8.30
N GLY A 52 -18.73 14.79 8.31
CA GLY A 52 -17.33 15.19 8.26
C GLY A 52 -16.48 14.57 9.35
N ALA A 53 -16.88 14.65 10.63
CA ALA A 53 -16.04 14.17 11.74
C ALA A 53 -15.87 12.65 11.75
N ALA A 54 -16.94 11.90 11.49
CA ALA A 54 -16.89 10.44 11.38
C ALA A 54 -16.17 9.97 10.12
N ALA A 55 -16.38 10.64 8.98
CA ALA A 55 -15.67 10.33 7.74
C ALA A 55 -14.16 10.56 7.89
N VAL A 56 -13.73 11.65 8.51
CA VAL A 56 -12.31 11.94 8.78
C VAL A 56 -11.69 10.85 9.67
N LYS A 57 -12.40 10.38 10.70
CA LYS A 57 -11.99 9.24 11.55
C LYS A 57 -11.70 7.99 10.72
N ILE A 58 -12.67 7.59 9.90
CA ILE A 58 -12.61 6.39 9.07
C ILE A 58 -11.46 6.51 8.06
N GLN A 59 -11.38 7.64 7.36
CA GLN A 59 -10.35 7.90 6.35
C GLN A 59 -8.94 7.89 6.96
N ALA A 60 -8.75 8.50 8.12
CA ALA A 60 -7.46 8.53 8.78
C ALA A 60 -7.03 7.13 9.25
N ALA A 61 -7.95 6.35 9.84
CA ALA A 61 -7.69 4.97 10.22
C ALA A 61 -7.33 4.09 9.01
N TYR A 62 -8.05 4.25 7.90
CA TYR A 62 -7.80 3.53 6.66
C TYR A 62 -6.44 3.88 6.04
N ARG A 63 -6.09 5.17 5.92
CA ARG A 63 -4.78 5.61 5.44
C ARG A 63 -3.64 5.06 6.31
N GLY A 64 -3.81 5.08 7.64
CA GLY A 64 -2.83 4.50 8.56
C GLY A 64 -2.69 2.98 8.39
N HIS A 65 -3.80 2.27 8.17
CA HIS A 65 -3.78 0.83 7.88
C HIS A 65 -3.03 0.53 6.57
N LEU A 66 -3.29 1.29 5.50
CA LEU A 66 -2.61 1.14 4.22
C LEU A 66 -1.09 1.29 4.37
N VAL A 67 -0.62 2.36 5.03
CA VAL A 67 0.82 2.58 5.26
C VAL A 67 1.43 1.41 6.01
N ARG A 68 0.81 0.96 7.12
CA ARG A 68 1.33 -0.19 7.90
C ARG A 68 1.37 -1.49 7.09
N SER A 69 0.35 -1.73 6.26
CA SER A 69 0.31 -2.89 5.38
C SER A 69 1.45 -2.88 4.36
N LEU A 70 1.71 -1.73 3.73
CA LEU A 70 2.81 -1.57 2.78
C LEU A 70 4.18 -1.70 3.45
N VAL A 71 4.37 -1.08 4.62
CA VAL A 71 5.61 -1.20 5.39
C VAL A 71 5.88 -2.66 5.76
N ARG A 72 4.86 -3.42 6.18
CA ARG A 72 5.01 -4.85 6.46
C ARG A 72 5.50 -5.62 5.24
N ARG A 73 4.90 -5.41 4.07
CA ARG A 73 5.34 -6.06 2.82
C ARG A 73 6.81 -5.81 2.51
N VAL A 74 7.30 -4.58 2.73
CA VAL A 74 8.71 -4.25 2.54
C VAL A 74 9.59 -4.91 3.60
N ARG A 75 9.17 -4.88 4.88
CA ARG A 75 9.90 -5.56 5.97
C ARG A 75 9.98 -7.07 5.79
N ASP A 76 8.93 -7.69 5.27
CA ASP A 76 8.93 -9.13 4.99
C ASP A 76 9.96 -9.48 3.90
N ALA A 77 10.08 -8.63 2.86
CA ALA A 77 11.11 -8.78 1.84
C ALA A 77 12.52 -8.51 2.40
N ASP A 78 12.68 -7.51 3.27
CA ASP A 78 13.95 -7.18 3.91
C ASP A 78 14.42 -8.30 4.87
N ALA A 79 13.51 -8.90 5.63
CA ALA A 79 13.79 -10.05 6.48
C ALA A 79 14.24 -11.27 5.65
N GLU A 80 13.71 -11.43 4.44
CA GLU A 80 14.15 -12.47 3.51
C GLU A 80 15.50 -12.18 2.88
N ALA A 81 15.77 -10.92 2.53
CA ALA A 81 17.10 -10.49 2.13
C ALA A 81 18.14 -10.80 3.23
N GLY A 82 17.78 -10.61 4.51
CA GLY A 82 18.63 -11.00 5.64
C GLY A 82 18.91 -12.51 5.72
N ARG A 83 17.98 -13.37 5.28
CA ARG A 83 18.25 -14.81 5.18
C ARG A 83 19.23 -15.12 4.06
N PHE A 84 19.11 -14.46 2.91
CA PHE A 84 20.08 -14.60 1.82
C PHE A 84 21.46 -14.08 2.21
N GLU A 85 21.55 -12.99 2.95
CA GLU A 85 22.81 -12.48 3.49
C GLU A 85 23.52 -13.52 4.37
N LEU A 86 22.78 -14.18 5.27
CA LEU A 86 23.34 -15.26 6.09
C LEU A 86 23.79 -16.45 5.24
N LEU A 87 23.00 -16.84 4.24
CA LEU A 87 23.37 -17.91 3.32
C LEU A 87 24.65 -17.56 2.55
N ILE A 88 24.73 -16.37 1.96
CA ILE A 88 25.89 -15.91 1.19
C ILE A 88 27.15 -15.80 2.05
N ARG A 89 27.03 -15.49 3.35
CA ARG A 89 28.17 -15.49 4.28
C ARG A 89 28.57 -16.87 4.77
N THR A 90 27.72 -17.89 4.60
CA THR A 90 28.00 -19.24 5.09
C THR A 90 28.93 -19.96 4.11
N GLN A 91 30.12 -20.34 4.56
CA GLN A 91 31.16 -20.90 3.68
C GLN A 91 30.68 -22.13 2.90
N GLU A 92 29.89 -23.02 3.50
CA GLU A 92 29.34 -24.20 2.83
C GLU A 92 28.48 -23.83 1.62
N VAL A 93 27.69 -22.76 1.73
CA VAL A 93 26.82 -22.26 0.66
C VAL A 93 27.66 -21.56 -0.41
N VAL A 94 28.66 -20.77 0.00
CA VAL A 94 29.64 -20.14 -0.93
C VAL A 94 30.30 -21.21 -1.80
N ASP A 95 30.77 -22.28 -1.17
CA ASP A 95 31.37 -23.44 -1.81
C ASP A 95 30.42 -24.16 -2.76
N ALA A 96 29.15 -24.32 -2.38
CA ALA A 96 28.11 -24.91 -3.22
C ALA A 96 27.80 -24.03 -4.44
N VAL A 97 27.62 -22.72 -4.24
CA VAL A 97 27.39 -21.71 -5.30
C VAL A 97 28.55 -21.66 -6.29
N ARG A 98 29.79 -21.82 -5.82
CA ARG A 98 30.99 -21.86 -6.69
C ARG A 98 31.04 -23.11 -7.58
N ARG A 99 30.55 -24.26 -7.09
CA ARG A 99 30.64 -25.55 -7.77
C ARG A 99 29.41 -25.87 -8.62
N ASP A 100 28.21 -25.51 -8.15
CA ASP A 100 26.94 -25.83 -8.79
C ASP A 100 26.22 -24.59 -9.32
N ALA A 101 26.02 -24.55 -10.63
CA ALA A 101 25.28 -23.49 -11.29
C ALA A 101 23.80 -23.43 -10.86
N ARG A 102 23.22 -24.54 -10.38
CA ARG A 102 21.84 -24.60 -9.89
C ARG A 102 21.68 -23.88 -8.55
N GLU A 103 22.60 -24.09 -7.61
CA GLU A 103 22.57 -23.37 -6.33
C GLU A 103 22.82 -21.87 -6.54
N ARG A 104 23.75 -21.52 -7.45
CA ARG A 104 23.93 -20.12 -7.87
C ARG A 104 22.64 -19.52 -8.42
N LEU A 105 21.96 -20.23 -9.33
CA LEU A 105 20.72 -19.76 -9.92
C LEU A 105 19.61 -19.61 -8.86
N ARG A 106 19.49 -20.57 -7.94
CA ARG A 106 18.51 -20.52 -6.84
C ARG A 106 18.66 -19.28 -5.97
N VAL A 107 19.89 -18.92 -5.60
CA VAL A 107 20.15 -17.71 -4.79
C VAL A 107 19.87 -16.45 -5.62
N ALA A 108 20.33 -16.40 -6.87
CA ALA A 108 20.13 -15.25 -7.76
C ALA A 108 18.63 -14.99 -8.05
N GLU A 109 17.87 -16.03 -8.40
CA GLU A 109 16.43 -15.97 -8.61
C GLU A 109 15.70 -15.56 -7.33
N GLY A 110 16.14 -16.05 -6.18
CA GLY A 110 15.61 -15.65 -4.87
C GLY A 110 15.76 -14.14 -4.62
N LEU A 111 16.95 -13.58 -4.84
CA LEU A 111 17.20 -12.14 -4.70
C LEU A 111 16.40 -11.33 -5.72
N MET A 112 16.33 -11.78 -6.99
CA MET A 112 15.51 -11.13 -8.02
C MET A 112 14.02 -11.16 -7.69
N ALA A 113 13.51 -12.26 -7.14
CA ALA A 113 12.12 -12.37 -6.71
C ALA A 113 11.78 -11.35 -5.60
N LEU A 114 12.74 -11.03 -4.71
CA LEU A 114 12.56 -9.97 -3.73
C LEU A 114 12.45 -8.59 -4.37
N LEU A 115 13.28 -8.26 -5.35
CA LEU A 115 13.18 -7.00 -6.10
C LEU A 115 11.81 -6.87 -6.79
N LEU A 116 11.35 -7.93 -7.47
CA LEU A 116 10.03 -7.94 -8.10
C LEU A 116 8.89 -7.75 -7.09
N ARG A 117 9.00 -8.34 -5.89
CA ARG A 117 8.03 -8.13 -4.81
C ARG A 117 8.03 -6.69 -4.30
N LEU A 118 9.20 -6.03 -4.26
CA LEU A 118 9.32 -4.62 -3.91
C LEU A 118 8.73 -3.71 -4.99
N ASP A 119 8.93 -4.01 -6.27
CA ASP A 119 8.35 -3.25 -7.39
C ASP A 119 6.82 -3.24 -7.35
N GLY A 120 6.23 -4.35 -6.90
CA GLY A 120 4.79 -4.47 -6.65
C GLY A 120 4.28 -3.67 -5.43
N VAL A 121 5.13 -2.95 -4.69
CA VAL A 121 4.73 -2.07 -3.57
C VAL A 121 4.54 -0.64 -4.07
N PRO A 122 3.31 -0.09 -4.02
CA PRO A 122 3.05 1.28 -4.45
C PRO A 122 3.77 2.31 -3.58
N GLY A 123 4.42 3.29 -4.21
CA GLY A 123 5.24 4.31 -3.57
C GLY A 123 4.53 5.63 -3.25
N PHE A 124 3.19 5.64 -3.09
CA PHE A 124 2.41 6.87 -2.85
C PHE A 124 2.80 7.62 -1.58
N TYR A 125 3.24 6.89 -0.55
CA TYR A 125 3.67 7.46 0.71
C TYR A 125 5.20 7.59 0.73
N PRO A 126 5.75 8.80 0.96
CA PRO A 126 7.21 9.02 0.93
C PRO A 126 7.99 8.07 1.84
N ALA A 127 7.51 7.81 3.06
CA ALA A 127 8.17 6.89 3.99
C ALA A 127 8.27 5.44 3.46
N VAL A 128 7.22 4.96 2.78
CA VAL A 128 7.22 3.62 2.15
C VAL A 128 8.19 3.59 0.97
N ARG A 129 8.23 4.67 0.20
CA ARG A 129 9.14 4.81 -0.95
C ARG A 129 10.60 4.76 -0.52
N GLU A 130 10.97 5.47 0.55
CA GLU A 130 12.35 5.44 1.08
C GLU A 130 12.72 4.07 1.63
N LEU A 131 11.82 3.43 2.39
CA LEU A 131 12.05 2.08 2.89
C LEU A 131 12.26 1.09 1.73
N ARG A 132 11.41 1.15 0.70
CA ARG A 132 11.54 0.32 -0.51
C ARG A 132 12.88 0.55 -1.20
N ARG A 133 13.33 1.80 -1.33
CA ARG A 133 14.63 2.14 -1.93
C ARG A 133 15.79 1.55 -1.14
N ALA A 134 15.77 1.71 0.19
CA ALA A 134 16.80 1.17 1.07
C ALA A 134 16.91 -0.36 0.94
N THR A 135 15.77 -1.08 1.01
CA THR A 135 15.76 -2.54 0.84
C THR A 135 16.20 -2.96 -0.57
N SER A 136 15.81 -2.22 -1.62
CA SER A 136 16.24 -2.52 -3.00
C SER A 136 17.76 -2.40 -3.14
N ARG A 137 18.35 -1.33 -2.60
CA ARG A 137 19.81 -1.13 -2.61
C ARG A 137 20.53 -2.25 -1.87
N ARG A 138 20.02 -2.66 -0.71
CA ARG A 138 20.57 -3.79 0.06
C ARG A 138 20.54 -5.09 -0.74
N ILE A 139 19.42 -5.39 -1.42
CA ILE A 139 19.31 -6.60 -2.25
C ILE A 139 20.28 -6.54 -3.44
N VAL A 140 20.41 -5.39 -4.12
CA VAL A 140 21.37 -5.22 -5.21
C VAL A 140 22.81 -5.42 -4.71
N ALA A 141 23.15 -4.88 -3.54
CA ALA A 141 24.46 -5.13 -2.94
C ALA A 141 24.68 -6.64 -2.71
N LEU A 142 23.69 -7.38 -2.19
CA LEU A 142 23.80 -8.84 -2.05
C LEU A 142 23.99 -9.56 -3.40
N GLN A 143 23.42 -9.05 -4.49
CA GLN A 143 23.64 -9.59 -5.84
C GLN A 143 25.08 -9.33 -6.29
N GLU A 144 25.62 -8.13 -6.08
CA GLU A 144 27.02 -7.81 -6.37
C GLU A 144 27.98 -8.71 -5.58
N LEU A 145 27.66 -9.03 -4.32
CA LEU A 145 28.45 -9.97 -3.51
C LEU A 145 28.41 -11.39 -4.06
N LEU A 146 27.22 -11.86 -4.45
CA LEU A 146 27.07 -13.17 -5.08
C LEU A 146 27.87 -13.24 -6.39
N ASP A 147 27.81 -12.19 -7.20
CA ASP A 147 28.58 -12.09 -8.44
C ASP A 147 30.08 -12.07 -8.15
N ALA A 148 30.54 -11.32 -7.14
CA ALA A 148 31.93 -11.32 -6.70
C ALA A 148 32.43 -12.71 -6.29
N ILE A 149 31.64 -13.49 -5.54
CA ILE A 149 31.98 -14.87 -5.15
C ILE A 149 32.15 -15.79 -6.37
N VAL A 150 31.28 -15.63 -7.36
CA VAL A 150 31.31 -16.39 -8.61
C VAL A 150 32.48 -15.95 -9.47
N VAL A 151 32.75 -14.64 -9.46
CA VAL A 151 33.85 -14.00 -10.17
C VAL A 151 35.17 -14.35 -9.51
N GLU A 152 35.33 -14.49 -8.19
CA GLU A 152 36.58 -14.98 -7.55
C GLU A 152 37.04 -16.35 -8.06
N ARG A 153 36.12 -17.21 -8.54
CA ARG A 153 36.48 -18.43 -9.28
C ARG A 153 37.04 -18.12 -10.69
N ILE A 154 36.55 -17.07 -11.31
CA ILE A 154 37.00 -16.53 -12.61
C ILE A 154 38.29 -15.70 -12.44
N VAL A 155 38.53 -15.06 -11.29
CA VAL A 155 39.62 -14.12 -10.97
C VAL A 155 40.70 -14.72 -10.05
N GLU A 156 40.98 -16.03 -10.15
CA GLU A 156 42.34 -16.52 -9.84
C GLU A 156 43.42 -15.83 -10.73
N LEU A 157 43.01 -14.93 -11.63
CA LEU A 157 43.81 -13.89 -12.26
C LEU A 157 43.26 -12.49 -11.96
N GLU A 158 43.85 -11.82 -10.95
CA GLU A 158 43.86 -10.36 -10.67
C GLU A 158 42.78 -9.70 -9.80
N GLY A 159 43.07 -9.62 -8.49
CA GLY A 159 42.98 -8.37 -7.70
C GLY A 159 41.59 -7.81 -7.40
N LEU A 160 41.05 -8.10 -6.20
CA LEU A 160 39.84 -7.45 -5.68
C LEU A 160 40.11 -6.77 -4.31
N PRO A 161 39.53 -5.59 -4.02
CA PRO A 161 39.79 -4.83 -2.80
C PRO A 161 39.13 -5.46 -1.58
N SER A 162 39.80 -5.28 -0.44
CA SER A 162 39.63 -6.09 0.77
C SER A 162 38.63 -5.56 1.80
N THR A 163 37.80 -4.56 1.50
CA THR A 163 37.12 -3.83 2.57
C THR A 163 35.65 -3.51 2.29
N TRP A 164 34.81 -4.06 3.17
CA TRP A 164 33.37 -4.25 3.02
C TRP A 164 32.51 -3.10 3.56
N GLU A 165 33.09 -2.18 4.32
CA GLU A 165 32.35 -1.11 5.01
C GLU A 165 32.18 0.17 4.17
N GLU A 166 33.01 0.37 3.15
CA GLU A 166 33.04 1.62 2.37
C GLU A 166 31.98 1.65 1.26
N VAL A 167 31.60 0.49 0.69
CA VAL A 167 30.59 0.39 -0.38
C VAL A 167 29.16 0.47 0.16
N VAL A 168 28.93 -0.05 1.37
CA VAL A 168 27.59 -0.16 1.97
C VAL A 168 27.12 1.17 2.58
N TRP A 169 28.06 2.02 3.02
CA TRP A 169 27.76 3.26 3.74
C TRP A 169 28.34 4.55 3.10
N GLY A 170 29.10 4.45 2.01
CA GLY A 170 29.91 5.56 1.45
C GLY A 170 29.21 6.60 0.56
N VAL A 171 27.88 6.65 0.48
CA VAL A 171 27.19 7.78 -0.20
C VAL A 171 26.09 8.34 0.71
N ASP A 172 26.49 8.74 1.92
CA ASP A 172 25.81 9.81 2.64
C ASP A 172 26.28 11.14 2.07
N GLY A 173 25.50 11.64 1.11
CA GLY A 173 25.75 12.88 0.39
C GLY A 173 24.45 13.52 -0.02
N VAL A 174 23.64 13.90 0.98
CA VAL A 174 22.70 15.05 1.04
C VAL A 174 21.47 14.65 1.88
N GLY A 175 21.48 15.11 3.13
CA GLY A 175 20.26 15.29 3.93
C GLY A 175 20.11 14.35 5.13
N GLU A 176 21.06 14.40 6.06
CA GLU A 176 20.87 13.86 7.41
C GLU A 176 19.56 14.40 8.02
N ARG A 177 18.62 13.49 8.24
CA ARG A 177 17.85 13.50 9.47
C ARG A 177 17.81 12.06 9.94
N GLU A 178 18.80 11.70 10.74
CA GLU A 178 18.77 10.47 11.52
C GLU A 178 17.42 10.42 12.26
N VAL A 179 16.58 9.48 11.85
CA VAL A 179 15.37 9.13 12.57
C VAL A 179 15.80 7.92 13.40
N PRO A 180 16.17 8.10 14.69
CA PRO A 180 16.54 6.98 15.55
C PRO A 180 15.40 5.94 15.55
N VAL A 181 15.68 4.70 15.92
CA VAL A 181 14.66 3.63 15.96
C VAL A 181 13.47 4.00 16.88
N ASP A 182 13.69 4.88 17.86
CA ASP A 182 12.65 5.52 18.68
C ASP A 182 11.86 6.64 17.99
N ALA A 183 12.37 7.17 16.88
CA ALA A 183 11.73 8.20 16.08
C ALA A 183 10.70 7.62 15.10
N GLU A 184 10.80 6.36 14.67
CA GLU A 184 9.65 5.68 14.02
C GLU A 184 8.49 5.53 15.01
N GLU A 185 8.76 5.10 16.24
CA GLU A 185 7.73 5.00 17.28
C GLU A 185 7.21 6.39 17.69
N ARG A 186 8.06 7.43 17.70
CA ARG A 186 7.61 8.83 17.86
C ARG A 186 6.84 9.35 16.66
N VAL A 187 7.13 8.98 15.41
CA VAL A 187 6.37 9.38 14.22
C VAL A 187 5.00 8.71 14.21
N VAL A 188 4.91 7.43 14.60
CA VAL A 188 3.64 6.73 14.81
C VAL A 188 2.88 7.34 15.99
N ARG A 189 3.51 7.57 17.16
CA ARG A 189 2.87 8.25 18.31
C ARG A 189 2.52 9.71 18.02
N ARG A 190 3.27 10.44 17.20
CA ARG A 190 2.99 11.82 16.80
C ARG A 190 1.91 11.87 15.73
N GLY A 191 1.87 10.90 14.83
CA GLY A 191 0.74 10.65 13.92
C GLY A 191 -0.55 10.35 14.70
N LEU A 192 -0.47 9.53 15.76
CA LEU A 192 -1.58 9.25 16.67
C LEU A 192 -2.00 10.49 17.50
N ARG A 193 -1.06 11.31 17.98
CA ARG A 193 -1.35 12.57 18.70
C ARG A 193 -1.88 13.69 17.80
N CYS A 194 -1.45 13.75 16.54
CA CYS A 194 -2.05 14.63 15.53
C CYS A 194 -3.46 14.15 15.16
N LEU A 195 -3.69 12.83 15.15
CA LEU A 195 -5.02 12.23 15.07
C LEU A 195 -5.88 12.62 16.28
N GLU A 196 -5.41 12.49 17.53
CA GLU A 196 -6.16 12.93 18.72
C GLU A 196 -6.57 14.40 18.65
N LYS A 197 -5.68 15.30 18.20
CA LYS A 197 -5.99 16.73 18.02
C LYS A 197 -6.99 17.02 16.90
N LEU A 198 -7.07 16.18 15.87
CA LEU A 198 -8.08 16.25 14.80
C LEU A 198 -9.41 15.60 15.19
N LEU A 199 -9.43 14.81 16.26
CA LEU A 199 -10.58 14.01 16.71
C LEU A 199 -11.30 14.60 17.93
N LEU A 200 -10.61 15.45 18.70
CA LEU A 200 -11.08 16.12 19.91
C LEU A 200 -11.14 17.65 19.76
N GLY A 201 -10.96 18.17 18.53
CA GLY A 201 -11.23 19.56 18.18
C GLY A 201 -12.69 19.78 17.86
#